data_AF-A0A930SE33-F1
#
_entry.id   AF-A0A930SE33-F1
#
_cell.length_a   1.000
_cell.length_b   1.000
_cell.length_c   1.000
_cell.angle_alpha   90.00
_cell.angle_beta   90.00
_cell.angle_gamma   90.00
#
_symmetry.space_group_name_H-M   'P 1'
#
loop_
_entity.id
_entity.type
_entity.pdbx_description
1 polymer ?
#
loop_
_entity_poly.entity_id
_entity_poly.type
_entity_poly.pdbx_seq_one_letter_code
_entity_poly.pdbx_strand_id
1 'polypeptide(L)'
;MNKRKREDEKLLKQNRPKVLERDNCSCVLCGGHEGISIHHIVFRSQLGKSTMDNLACLCVHCHIPIAHGVFAKEVRKRLQEIVKERNDEYEKN
;
A
#
# COMPACT_ATOMS: atom_id res chain seq x y z
N MET A 1 -11.77 -14.92 -15.61
CA MET A 1 -11.24 -13.75 -14.89
C MET A 1 -11.29 -12.53 -15.81
N ASN A 2 -11.87 -11.41 -15.39
CA ASN A 2 -11.96 -10.19 -16.23
C ASN A 2 -10.55 -9.66 -16.54
N LYS A 3 -10.34 -9.18 -17.79
CA LYS A 3 -9.08 -8.57 -18.28
C LYS A 3 -8.46 -7.62 -17.26
N ARG A 4 -9.27 -6.74 -16.67
CA ARG A 4 -8.83 -5.76 -15.67
C ARG A 4 -8.16 -6.40 -14.45
N LYS A 5 -8.76 -7.46 -13.90
CA LYS A 5 -8.22 -8.14 -12.71
C LYS A 5 -6.86 -8.76 -13.03
N ARG A 6 -6.73 -9.40 -14.20
CA ARG A 6 -5.47 -10.00 -14.66
C ARG A 6 -4.36 -8.95 -14.83
N GLU A 7 -4.70 -7.79 -15.38
CA GLU A 7 -3.75 -6.67 -15.54
C GLU A 7 -3.32 -6.10 -14.18
N ASP A 8 -4.26 -5.93 -13.24
CA ASP A 8 -3.95 -5.47 -11.89
C ASP A 8 -3.11 -6.48 -11.10
N GLU A 9 -3.34 -7.78 -11.26
CA GLU A 9 -2.52 -8.82 -10.64
C GLU A 9 -1.09 -8.81 -11.18
N LYS A 10 -0.91 -8.63 -12.50
CA LYS A 10 0.41 -8.46 -13.11
C LYS A 10 1.11 -7.23 -12.55
N LEU A 11 0.40 -6.11 -12.43
CA LEU A 11 0.91 -4.87 -11.87
C LEU A 11 1.31 -5.03 -10.40
N LEU A 12 0.49 -5.70 -9.59
CA LEU A 12 0.82 -6.02 -8.20
C LEU A 12 2.09 -6.87 -8.11
N LYS A 13 2.21 -7.92 -8.96
CA LYS A 13 3.39 -8.78 -8.97
C LYS A 13 4.66 -8.00 -9.30
N GLN A 14 4.58 -7.01 -10.19
CA GLN A 14 5.70 -6.15 -10.57
C GLN A 14 6.08 -5.14 -9.48
N ASN A 15 5.10 -4.53 -8.82
CA ASN A 15 5.35 -3.45 -7.86
C ASN A 15 5.55 -3.95 -6.43
N ARG A 16 5.07 -5.15 -6.08
CA ARG A 16 5.23 -5.75 -4.75
C ARG A 16 6.67 -5.70 -4.20
N PRO A 17 7.71 -6.16 -4.92
CA PRO A 17 9.08 -6.09 -4.40
C PRO A 17 9.54 -4.64 -4.19
N LYS A 18 9.19 -3.72 -5.09
CA LYS A 18 9.54 -2.30 -4.98
C LYS A 18 8.91 -1.62 -3.78
N VAL A 19 7.64 -1.93 -3.50
CA VAL A 19 6.93 -1.41 -2.32
C VAL A 19 7.56 -1.91 -1.03
N LEU A 20 7.93 -3.20 -0.98
CA LEU A 20 8.61 -3.79 0.18
C LEU A 20 9.98 -3.16 0.42
N GLU A 21 10.73 -2.90 -0.64
CA GLU A 21 12.03 -2.22 -0.58
C GLU A 21 11.87 -0.77 -0.13
N ARG A 22 11.01 0.02 -0.80
CA ARG A 22 10.70 1.41 -0.42
C ARG A 22 10.30 1.53 1.05
N ASP A 23 9.48 0.61 1.53
CA ASP A 23 8.96 0.65 2.90
C ASP A 23 9.83 -0.09 3.92
N ASN A 24 11.03 -0.55 3.52
CA ASN A 24 11.99 -1.27 4.38
C ASN A 24 11.38 -2.48 5.11
N CYS A 25 10.45 -3.19 4.46
CA CYS A 25 9.67 -4.27 5.07
C CYS A 25 9.09 -3.90 6.45
N SER A 26 8.59 -2.65 6.59
CA SER A 26 8.06 -2.11 7.84
C SER A 26 6.71 -1.43 7.62
N CYS A 27 5.90 -1.33 8.67
CA CYS A 27 4.62 -0.65 8.63
C CYS A 27 4.83 0.85 8.44
N VAL A 28 4.24 1.44 7.40
CA VAL A 28 4.41 2.88 7.14
C VAL A 28 3.69 3.77 8.17
N LEU A 29 2.75 3.21 8.94
CA LEU A 29 1.98 3.96 9.94
C LEU A 29 2.61 3.95 11.33
N CYS A 30 3.22 2.83 11.74
CA CYS A 30 3.72 2.65 13.11
C CYS A 30 5.16 2.14 13.20
N GLY A 31 5.80 1.79 12.08
CA GLY A 31 7.15 1.23 12.04
C GLY A 31 7.28 -0.25 12.45
N GLY A 32 6.21 -0.89 12.92
CA GLY A 32 6.25 -2.31 13.31
C GLY A 32 6.50 -3.27 12.15
N HIS A 33 7.00 -4.47 12.45
CA HIS A 33 7.39 -5.50 11.45
C HIS A 33 6.53 -6.77 11.50
N GLU A 34 5.55 -6.85 12.40
CA GLU A 34 4.73 -8.05 12.55
C GLU A 34 3.69 -8.19 11.42
N GLY A 35 3.74 -9.31 10.70
CA GLY A 35 2.71 -9.64 9.70
C GLY A 35 2.59 -8.61 8.58
N ILE A 36 3.71 -8.10 8.05
CA ILE A 36 3.71 -7.10 6.98
C ILE A 36 2.98 -7.61 5.74
N SER A 37 2.02 -6.81 5.30
CA SER A 37 1.24 -7.06 4.10
C SER A 37 1.09 -5.79 3.27
N ILE A 38 0.91 -5.97 1.97
CA ILE A 38 0.66 -4.86 1.05
C ILE A 38 -0.83 -4.51 1.13
N HIS A 39 -1.08 -3.24 1.43
CA HIS A 39 -2.40 -2.64 1.48
C HIS A 39 -2.66 -1.78 0.24
N HIS A 40 -3.88 -1.86 -0.31
CA HIS A 40 -4.37 -0.96 -1.35
C HIS A 40 -5.06 0.25 -0.72
N ILE A 41 -4.44 1.43 -0.81
CA ILE A 41 -4.92 2.67 -0.18
C ILE A 41 -6.31 3.08 -0.71
N VAL A 42 -6.46 3.03 -2.03
CA VAL A 42 -7.75 2.97 -2.72
C VAL A 42 -8.06 1.50 -2.99
N PHE A 43 -9.17 1.01 -2.42
CA PHE A 43 -9.57 -0.38 -2.58
C PHE A 43 -9.78 -0.76 -4.05
N ARG A 44 -9.47 -2.02 -4.38
CA ARG A 44 -9.72 -2.60 -5.71
C ARG A 44 -11.19 -2.52 -6.14
N SER A 45 -12.12 -2.66 -5.19
CA SER A 45 -13.56 -2.49 -5.41
C SER A 45 -13.94 -1.06 -5.80
N GLN A 46 -13.15 -0.08 -5.35
CA GLN A 46 -13.27 1.34 -5.71
C GLN A 46 -12.34 1.72 -6.87
N LEU A 47 -12.00 0.74 -7.71
CA LEU A 47 -11.18 0.91 -8.89
C LEU A 47 -9.71 1.26 -8.64
N GLY A 48 -9.20 1.16 -7.40
CA GLY A 48 -7.79 1.35 -7.10
C GLY A 48 -6.89 0.32 -7.79
N LYS A 49 -5.79 0.79 -8.37
CA LYS A 49 -4.80 -0.04 -9.10
C LYS A 49 -3.64 -0.40 -8.18
N SER A 50 -2.88 -1.43 -8.54
CA SER A 50 -1.70 -1.87 -7.79
C SER A 50 -0.44 -1.06 -8.16
N THR A 51 -0.57 0.26 -8.32
CA THR A 51 0.53 1.20 -8.63
C THR A 51 1.30 1.60 -7.37
N MET A 52 2.54 2.09 -7.53
CA MET A 52 3.40 2.48 -6.39
C MET A 52 2.77 3.54 -5.48
N ASP A 53 1.99 4.46 -6.04
CA ASP A 53 1.25 5.52 -5.33
C ASP A 53 0.04 5.02 -4.54
N ASN A 54 -0.42 3.79 -4.80
CA ASN A 54 -1.62 3.22 -4.20
C ASN A 54 -1.35 2.00 -3.30
N LEU A 55 -0.07 1.63 -3.12
CA LEU A 55 0.35 0.49 -2.32
C LEU A 55 1.19 0.96 -1.13
N ALA A 56 0.93 0.37 0.05
CA ALA A 56 1.72 0.62 1.26
C ALA A 56 1.93 -0.68 2.06
N CYS A 57 3.07 -0.82 2.72
CA CYS A 57 3.31 -1.89 3.69
C CYS A 57 2.68 -1.56 5.05
N LEU A 58 1.83 -2.46 5.56
CA LEU A 58 1.21 -2.34 6.88
C LEU A 58 1.38 -3.64 7.69
N CYS A 59 1.63 -3.49 8.99
CA CYS A 59 1.57 -4.61 9.93
C CYS A 59 0.12 -5.05 10.17
N VAL A 60 -0.07 -6.25 10.71
CA VAL A 60 -1.41 -6.80 10.97
C VAL A 60 -2.27 -5.90 11.88
N HIS A 61 -1.63 -5.25 12.87
CA HIS A 61 -2.30 -4.34 13.81
C HIS A 61 -2.72 -3.00 13.19
N CYS A 62 -2.16 -2.60 12.06
CA CYS A 62 -2.58 -1.39 11.35
C CYS A 62 -3.44 -1.73 10.14
N HIS A 63 -3.19 -2.86 9.48
CA HIS A 63 -3.89 -3.20 8.26
C HIS A 63 -5.39 -3.42 8.50
N ILE A 64 -5.75 -4.27 9.47
CA ILE A 64 -7.15 -4.64 9.70
C ILE A 64 -7.89 -3.58 10.53
N PRO A 65 -7.48 -3.24 11.77
CA PRO A 65 -8.31 -2.38 12.63
C PRO A 65 -8.18 -0.89 12.31
N ILE A 66 -7.11 -0.45 11.62
CA ILE A 66 -6.89 0.98 11.31
C ILE A 66 -7.24 1.27 9.85
N ALA A 67 -6.57 0.62 8.90
CA ALA A 67 -6.78 0.92 7.47
C ALA A 67 -8.10 0.39 6.90
N HIS A 68 -8.64 -0.70 7.46
CA HIS A 68 -9.99 -1.19 7.17
C HIS A 68 -11.02 -0.86 8.27
N GLY A 69 -10.63 -0.10 9.29
CA GLY A 69 -11.48 0.24 10.43
C GLY A 69 -12.36 1.49 10.23
N VAL A 70 -12.89 2.00 11.34
CA VAL A 70 -13.80 3.17 11.36
C VAL A 70 -13.14 4.45 10.85
N PHE A 71 -11.81 4.55 10.93
CA PHE A 71 -11.02 5.70 10.46
C PHE A 71 -10.40 5.49 9.07
N ALA A 72 -10.90 4.54 8.28
CA ALA A 72 -10.31 4.19 6.99
C ALA A 72 -10.18 5.40 6.03
N LYS A 73 -11.10 6.38 6.11
CA LYS A 73 -11.07 7.57 5.26
C LYS A 73 -9.91 8.51 5.61
N GLU A 74 -9.69 8.75 6.89
CA GLU A 74 -8.58 9.57 7.42
C GLU A 74 -7.25 8.85 7.17
N VAL A 75 -7.20 7.55 7.44
CA VAL A 75 -6.02 6.71 7.22
C VAL A 75 -5.65 6.68 5.75
N ARG A 76 -6.62 6.59 4.84
CA ARG A 76 -6.39 6.68 3.39
C ARG A 76 -5.67 7.97 3.02
N LYS A 77 -6.13 9.13 3.49
CA LYS A 77 -5.49 10.43 3.20
C LYS A 77 -4.05 10.45 3.68
N ARG A 78 -3.83 10.05 4.94
CA ARG A 78 -2.50 9.97 5.54
C ARG A 78 -1.57 9.03 4.76
N LEU A 79 -2.07 7.88 4.33
CA LEU A 79 -1.28 6.93 3.53
C LEU A 79 -0.92 7.50 2.16
N GLN A 80 -1.80 8.27 1.51
CA GLN A 80 -1.47 8.92 0.24
C GLN A 80 -0.33 9.94 0.40
N GLU A 81 -0.32 10.71 1.48
CA GLU A 81 0.75 11.66 1.80
C GLU A 81 2.08 10.91 2.03
N ILE A 82 2.08 9.93 2.93
CA ILE A 82 3.28 9.13 3.26
C ILE A 82 3.84 8.44 2.01
N VAL A 83 2.98 7.79 1.21
CA VAL A 83 3.43 7.06 0.02
C VAL A 83 3.96 8.00 -1.04
N LYS A 84 3.38 9.20 -1.19
CA LYS A 84 3.91 10.21 -2.11
C LYS A 84 5.34 10.59 -1.71
N GLU A 85 5.56 10.96 -0.45
CA GLU A 85 6.89 11.35 0.05
C GLU A 85 7.91 10.22 -0.13
N ARG A 86 7.55 8.99 0.25
CA ARG A 86 8.44 7.82 0.09
C ARG A 86 8.75 7.48 -1.35
N ASN A 87 7.80 7.65 -2.27
CA ASN A 87 8.06 7.46 -3.70
C ASN A 87 9.01 8.55 -4.22
N ASP A 88 8.81 9.81 -3.84
CA ASP A 88 9.68 10.93 -4.20
C ASP A 88 11.12 10.71 -3.71
N GLU A 89 11.32 10.06 -2.55
CA GLU A 89 12.64 9.65 -2.04
C GLU A 89 13.20 8.43 -2.78
N TYR A 90 12.38 7.43 -3.07
CA TYR A 90 12.79 6.21 -3.74
C TYR A 90 13.25 6.44 -5.19
N GLU A 91 12.64 7.40 -5.90
CA GLU A 91 13.03 7.75 -7.26
C GLU A 91 14.35 8.56 -7.36
N LYS A 92 14.83 9.11 -6.25
CA LYS A 92 16.11 9.84 -6.20
C LYS A 92 17.32 8.92 -6.02
N ASN A 93 17.09 7.69 -5.57
CA ASN A 93 18.11 6.67 -5.33
C ASN A 93 18.19 5.70 -6.51
#